data_AF-A0A1G8AIL7-F1
#
_entry.id   AF-A0A1G8AIL7-F1
#
_cell.length_a   1.000
_cell.length_b   1.000
_cell.length_c   1.000
_cell.angle_alpha   90.00
_cell.angle_beta   90.00
_cell.angle_gamma   90.00
#
_symmetry.space_group_name_H-M   'P 1'
#
loop_
_entity.id
_entity.type
_entity.pdbx_description
1 polymer ?
#
loop_
_entity_poly.entity_id
_entity_poly.type
_entity_poly.pdbx_seq_one_letter_code
_entity_poly.pdbx_strand_id
1 'polypeptide(L)'
;MGRLWRTRHPVTFREKVRYKMLRDHRPLVVTFADKAAVRDYVAERVGAQYLPHAVVVDAPAELLTVELPDAFVLKPTHGSGAAIIVSPSAPVDARLPKDGSWVYRHVRPEHAPREELVRIAADWVSQLYGQGPNREWVYGRVPRRIIVEEMLGGAGDRIPDDDKFFVFHGRVQYVQVDAGRFAGRTQDFFDRSWNHLPLSGGPPWGDPTPPRPAALGEMIRIAEALAAETDFVRVDLYDVDGRIVFGELTSFPAGGDSPFHPESFNTEFGSHWAVPKRYR
;
A
#
# COMPACT_ATOMS: atom_id res chain seq x y z
N MET A 1 -13.16 2.34 29.62
CA MET A 1 -14.56 2.31 29.11
C MET A 1 -14.49 2.35 27.59
N GLY A 2 -14.58 1.19 26.92
CA GLY A 2 -14.35 1.07 25.48
C GLY A 2 -15.35 1.91 24.69
N ARG A 3 -14.86 2.82 23.84
CA ARG A 3 -15.72 3.56 22.90
C ARG A 3 -16.39 2.54 21.98
N LEU A 4 -17.66 2.24 22.25
CA LEU A 4 -18.55 1.60 21.29
C LEU A 4 -18.49 2.41 19.99
N TRP A 5 -18.14 1.75 18.89
CA TRP A 5 -17.97 2.39 17.58
C TRP A 5 -19.24 3.15 17.18
N ARG A 6 -19.12 4.42 16.78
CA ARG A 6 -20.22 5.16 16.15
C ARG A 6 -20.48 4.59 14.75
N THR A 7 -21.24 3.51 14.69
CA THR A 7 -21.66 2.87 13.43
C THR A 7 -22.91 3.53 12.84
N ARG A 8 -23.56 4.44 13.57
CA ARG A 8 -24.67 5.27 13.12
C ARG A 8 -24.15 6.71 13.00
N HIS A 9 -24.18 7.25 11.77
CA HIS A 9 -23.73 8.63 11.43
C HIS A 9 -22.24 8.91 11.74
N PRO A 10 -21.30 8.24 11.05
CA PRO A 10 -19.88 8.51 11.22
C PRO A 10 -19.52 9.93 10.74
N VAL A 11 -18.69 10.65 11.49
CA VAL A 11 -18.28 12.02 11.18
C VAL A 11 -16.81 12.07 10.80
N THR A 12 -15.93 11.50 11.64
CA THR A 12 -14.49 11.56 11.41
C THR A 12 -14.02 10.53 10.38
N PHE A 13 -12.84 10.74 9.81
CA PHE A 13 -12.22 9.81 8.86
C PHE A 13 -12.09 8.41 9.47
N ARG A 14 -11.58 8.31 10.72
CA ARG A 14 -11.53 7.06 11.50
C ARG A 14 -12.88 6.35 11.57
N GLU A 15 -13.95 7.07 11.90
CA GLU A 15 -15.29 6.48 11.99
C GLU A 15 -15.80 6.01 10.62
N LYS A 16 -15.49 6.75 9.53
CA LYS A 16 -15.91 6.44 8.17
C LYS A 16 -15.16 5.26 7.56
N VAL A 17 -13.85 5.15 7.80
CA VAL A 17 -13.06 3.95 7.43
C VAL A 17 -13.65 2.71 8.09
N ARG A 18 -13.91 2.76 9.40
CA ARG A 18 -14.55 1.65 10.12
C ARG A 18 -15.97 1.38 9.63
N TYR A 19 -16.73 2.42 9.30
CA TYR A 19 -18.07 2.27 8.72
C TYR A 19 -18.02 1.53 7.38
N LYS A 20 -17.10 1.91 6.47
CA LYS A 20 -16.88 1.23 5.19
C LYS A 20 -16.45 -0.22 5.44
N MET A 21 -15.48 -0.45 6.31
CA MET A 21 -14.98 -1.79 6.62
C MET A 21 -16.09 -2.73 7.14
N LEU A 22 -17.04 -2.22 7.94
CA LEU A 22 -18.16 -3.01 8.45
C LEU A 22 -19.30 -3.25 7.44
N ARG A 23 -19.38 -2.50 6.34
CA ARG A 23 -20.59 -2.46 5.48
C ARG A 23 -20.35 -2.66 4.00
N ASP A 24 -19.16 -2.33 3.50
CA ASP A 24 -18.84 -2.43 2.08
C ASP A 24 -18.32 -3.83 1.76
N HIS A 25 -19.22 -4.78 1.55
CA HIS A 25 -18.86 -6.17 1.21
C HIS A 25 -18.81 -6.44 -0.31
N ARG A 26 -18.70 -5.39 -1.13
CA ARG A 26 -18.62 -5.54 -2.59
C ARG A 26 -17.34 -6.30 -2.97
N PRO A 27 -17.39 -7.16 -4.01
CA PRO A 27 -16.19 -7.85 -4.52
C PRO A 27 -15.04 -6.90 -4.85
N LEU A 28 -15.35 -5.69 -5.32
CA LEU A 28 -14.40 -4.62 -5.62
C LEU A 28 -13.40 -4.36 -4.49
N VAL A 29 -13.86 -4.35 -3.24
CA VAL A 29 -12.99 -4.06 -2.08
C VAL A 29 -12.01 -5.21 -1.80
N VAL A 30 -12.40 -6.44 -2.15
CA VAL A 30 -11.50 -7.60 -2.11
C VAL A 30 -10.49 -7.50 -3.24
N THR A 31 -10.92 -7.13 -4.45
CA THR A 31 -10.01 -6.91 -5.59
C THR A 31 -8.96 -5.86 -5.28
N PHE A 32 -9.31 -4.76 -4.60
CA PHE A 32 -8.35 -3.73 -4.21
C PHE A 32 -7.31 -4.22 -3.20
N ALA A 33 -7.68 -5.14 -2.31
CA ALA A 33 -6.78 -5.71 -1.31
C ALA A 33 -5.89 -6.84 -1.87
N ASP A 34 -6.29 -7.50 -2.97
CA ASP A 34 -5.55 -8.58 -3.62
C ASP A 34 -4.46 -8.02 -4.54
N LYS A 35 -3.18 -8.17 -4.15
CA LYS A 35 -2.03 -7.69 -4.92
C LYS A 35 -1.91 -8.29 -6.32
N ALA A 36 -2.51 -9.46 -6.57
CA ALA A 36 -2.53 -10.07 -7.89
C ALA A 36 -3.74 -9.58 -8.69
N ALA A 37 -4.96 -9.68 -8.15
CA ALA A 37 -6.18 -9.33 -8.90
C ALA A 37 -6.32 -7.82 -9.17
N VAL A 38 -5.76 -6.95 -8.32
CA VAL A 38 -5.78 -5.50 -8.55
C VAL A 38 -5.07 -5.09 -9.84
N ARG A 39 -4.14 -5.92 -10.33
CA ARG A 39 -3.34 -5.61 -11.52
C ARG A 39 -4.21 -5.53 -12.77
N ASP A 40 -5.13 -6.48 -12.95
CA ASP A 40 -6.07 -6.46 -14.07
C ASP A 40 -6.95 -5.21 -14.02
N TYR A 41 -7.44 -4.85 -12.83
CA TYR A 41 -8.21 -3.62 -12.61
C TYR A 41 -7.42 -2.36 -13.00
N VAL A 42 -6.14 -2.26 -12.62
CA VAL A 42 -5.29 -1.12 -12.99
C VAL A 42 -5.05 -1.10 -14.50
N ALA A 43 -4.72 -2.24 -15.10
CA ALA A 43 -4.45 -2.36 -16.53
C ALA A 43 -5.67 -1.93 -17.37
N GLU A 44 -6.88 -2.33 -16.98
CA GLU A 44 -8.12 -1.94 -17.66
C GLU A 44 -8.44 -0.43 -17.53
N ARG A 45 -8.09 0.19 -16.39
CA ARG A 45 -8.51 1.57 -16.09
C ARG A 45 -7.55 2.64 -16.54
N VAL A 46 -6.26 2.39 -16.39
CA VAL A 46 -5.21 3.39 -16.69
C VAL A 46 -4.15 2.84 -17.63
N GLY A 47 -4.13 1.52 -17.86
CA GLY A 47 -3.18 0.86 -18.75
C GLY A 47 -2.07 0.13 -18.01
N ALA A 48 -1.60 -0.97 -18.61
CA ALA A 48 -0.60 -1.86 -18.01
C ALA A 48 0.79 -1.21 -17.86
N GLN A 49 1.06 -0.11 -18.58
CA GLN A 49 2.33 0.62 -18.47
C GLN A 49 2.57 1.23 -17.08
N TYR A 50 1.52 1.43 -16.29
CA TYR A 50 1.62 1.90 -14.91
C TYR A 50 1.82 0.77 -13.91
N LEU A 51 1.85 -0.50 -14.32
CA LEU A 51 2.13 -1.61 -13.41
C LEU A 51 3.63 -1.90 -13.35
N PRO A 52 4.14 -2.33 -12.17
CA PRO A 52 5.44 -2.98 -12.13
C PRO A 52 5.36 -4.32 -12.85
N HIS A 53 6.42 -4.73 -13.52
CA HIS A 53 6.61 -6.09 -13.99
C HIS A 53 6.48 -7.04 -12.80
N ALA A 54 5.70 -8.10 -12.96
CA ALA A 54 5.49 -9.06 -11.90
C ALA A 54 5.13 -10.45 -12.42
N VAL A 55 5.43 -11.45 -11.60
CA VAL A 55 4.95 -12.82 -11.76
C VAL A 55 4.17 -13.20 -10.50
N VAL A 56 3.01 -13.82 -10.70
CA VAL A 56 2.20 -14.40 -9.62
C VAL A 56 2.35 -15.91 -9.71
N VAL A 57 2.68 -16.54 -8.58
CA VAL A 57 2.75 -18.00 -8.47
C VAL A 57 1.69 -18.49 -7.49
N ASP A 58 1.02 -19.58 -7.85
CA ASP A 58 -0.06 -20.14 -7.04
C ASP A 58 0.49 -20.99 -5.90
N ALA A 59 1.54 -21.77 -6.16
CA ALA A 59 2.25 -22.56 -5.16
C ALA A 59 3.64 -21.96 -4.86
N PRO A 60 4.03 -21.83 -3.57
CA PRO A 60 5.37 -21.37 -3.19
C PRO A 60 6.51 -22.15 -3.85
N ALA A 61 6.34 -23.44 -4.13
CA ALA A 61 7.34 -24.28 -4.77
C ALA A 61 7.73 -23.83 -6.19
N GLU A 62 6.85 -23.11 -6.89
CA GLU A 62 7.13 -22.55 -8.22
C GLU A 62 8.25 -21.49 -8.18
N LEU A 63 8.55 -20.92 -7.01
CA LEU A 63 9.70 -20.02 -6.82
C LEU A 63 11.05 -20.71 -7.09
N LEU A 64 11.11 -22.05 -7.12
CA LEU A 64 12.33 -22.77 -7.51
C LEU A 64 12.64 -22.67 -9.01
N THR A 65 11.61 -22.53 -9.84
CA THR A 65 11.73 -22.63 -11.31
C THR A 65 11.37 -21.35 -12.04
N VAL A 66 10.58 -20.46 -11.43
CA VAL A 66 10.20 -19.19 -12.05
C VAL A 66 11.41 -18.30 -12.33
N GLU A 67 11.40 -17.58 -13.45
CA GLU A 67 12.40 -16.56 -13.73
C GLU A 67 12.23 -15.39 -12.74
N LEU A 68 13.30 -15.04 -12.05
CA LEU A 68 13.34 -13.92 -11.11
C LEU A 68 14.29 -12.86 -11.69
N PRO A 69 13.94 -11.57 -11.64
CA PRO A 69 14.88 -10.52 -12.01
C PRO A 69 16.04 -10.44 -11.01
N ASP A 70 17.14 -9.79 -11.38
CA ASP A 70 18.31 -9.63 -10.51
C ASP A 70 17.99 -8.90 -9.18
N ALA A 71 16.99 -8.01 -9.22
CA ALA A 71 16.43 -7.36 -8.06
C ALA A 71 14.90 -7.42 -8.09
N PHE A 72 14.30 -7.84 -6.97
CA PHE A 72 12.87 -8.09 -6.88
C PHE A 72 12.30 -7.87 -5.48
N VAL A 73 10.98 -7.78 -5.42
CA VAL A 73 10.22 -7.76 -4.17
C VAL A 73 9.24 -8.94 -4.15
N LEU A 74 9.45 -9.85 -3.19
CA LEU A 74 8.60 -11.00 -2.92
C LEU A 74 7.56 -10.64 -1.84
N LYS A 75 6.28 -10.84 -2.13
CA LYS A 75 5.18 -10.49 -1.21
C LYS A 75 4.09 -11.57 -1.21
N PRO A 76 3.41 -11.83 -0.07
CA PRO A 76 2.14 -12.54 -0.08
C PRO A 76 1.04 -11.64 -0.66
N THR A 77 0.11 -12.20 -1.43
CA THR A 77 -0.99 -11.43 -2.03
C THR A 77 -2.05 -11.03 -1.02
N HIS A 78 -2.22 -11.81 0.06
CA HIS A 78 -3.36 -11.77 0.99
C HIS A 78 -3.08 -11.05 2.32
N GLY A 79 -2.25 -10.01 2.33
CA GLY A 79 -2.03 -9.22 3.55
C GLY A 79 -1.09 -8.04 3.36
N SER A 80 -0.77 -7.35 4.46
CA SER A 80 0.10 -6.17 4.47
C SER A 80 1.16 -6.28 5.57
N GLY A 81 2.34 -5.68 5.38
CA GLY A 81 3.41 -5.70 6.39
C GLY A 81 4.47 -6.80 6.25
N ALA A 82 4.42 -7.59 5.18
CA ALA A 82 5.43 -8.58 4.85
C ALA A 82 5.95 -8.37 3.43
N ALA A 83 7.27 -8.31 3.28
CA ALA A 83 7.95 -8.37 1.99
C ALA A 83 9.42 -8.74 2.18
N ILE A 84 9.96 -9.54 1.27
CA ILE A 84 11.40 -9.70 1.10
C ILE A 84 11.81 -8.91 -0.15
N ILE A 85 12.67 -7.91 0.03
CA ILE A 85 13.31 -7.17 -1.04
C ILE A 85 14.69 -7.80 -1.24
N VAL A 86 14.99 -8.22 -2.46
CA VAL A 86 16.28 -8.81 -2.81
C VAL A 86 16.97 -7.88 -3.80
N SER A 87 18.13 -7.33 -3.43
CA SER A 87 18.96 -6.56 -4.36
C SER A 87 20.40 -6.37 -3.87
N PRO A 88 21.34 -6.02 -4.78
CA PRO A 88 22.72 -5.71 -4.41
C PRO A 88 22.90 -4.49 -3.49
N SER A 89 21.88 -3.65 -3.33
CA SER A 89 21.94 -2.45 -2.47
C SER A 89 21.61 -2.72 -1.01
N ALA A 90 21.19 -3.94 -0.67
CA ALA A 90 20.89 -4.30 0.71
C ALA A 90 22.12 -4.20 1.64
N PRO A 91 21.92 -3.97 2.96
CA PRO A 91 23.01 -4.07 3.93
C PRO A 91 23.70 -5.44 3.88
N VAL A 92 25.04 -5.46 3.96
CA VAL A 92 25.86 -6.67 3.82
C VAL A 92 25.58 -7.74 4.88
N ASP A 93 25.12 -7.31 6.05
CA ASP A 93 24.81 -8.11 7.22
C ASP A 93 23.32 -8.49 7.31
N ALA A 94 22.47 -7.94 6.43
CA ALA A 94 21.06 -8.28 6.41
C ALA A 94 20.83 -9.75 5.99
N ARG A 95 19.93 -10.43 6.70
CA ARG A 95 19.57 -11.83 6.45
C ARG A 95 18.06 -12.02 6.41
N LEU A 96 17.63 -13.09 5.76
CA LEU A 96 16.26 -13.54 5.75
C LEU A 96 15.75 -13.84 7.18
N PRO A 97 14.45 -13.70 7.44
CA PRO A 97 13.86 -14.17 8.69
C PRO A 97 13.99 -15.70 8.78
N LYS A 98 14.08 -16.21 10.02
CA LYS A 98 14.20 -17.66 10.27
C LYS A 98 12.89 -18.42 10.05
N ASP A 99 11.78 -17.72 9.87
CA ASP A 99 10.42 -18.23 9.72
C ASP A 99 9.61 -17.31 8.81
N GLY A 100 8.35 -17.65 8.53
CA GLY A 100 7.38 -16.78 7.88
C GLY A 100 6.90 -15.60 8.71
N SER A 101 7.77 -14.99 9.52
CA SER A 101 7.48 -13.74 10.22
C SER A 101 6.94 -12.68 9.26
N TRP A 102 5.96 -11.92 9.74
CA TRP A 102 5.32 -10.86 8.96
C TRP A 102 6.14 -9.57 9.05
N VAL A 103 7.26 -9.53 8.31
CA VAL A 103 8.25 -8.45 8.38
C VAL A 103 8.69 -7.97 7.00
N TYR A 104 9.20 -6.75 6.96
CA TYR A 104 10.00 -6.25 5.85
C TYR A 104 11.47 -6.63 6.05
N ARG A 105 12.08 -7.25 5.04
CA ARG A 105 13.54 -7.47 5.01
C ARG A 105 14.09 -7.11 3.64
N HIS A 106 15.23 -6.42 3.65
CA HIS A 106 16.00 -6.10 2.46
C HIS A 106 17.33 -6.85 2.56
N VAL A 107 17.58 -7.78 1.65
CA VAL A 107 18.72 -8.70 1.70
C VAL A 107 19.42 -8.77 0.35
N ARG A 108 20.69 -9.17 0.35
CA ARG A 108 21.46 -9.36 -0.89
C ARG A 108 21.09 -10.70 -1.56
N PRO A 109 21.24 -10.83 -2.90
CA PRO A 109 20.92 -12.07 -3.61
C PRO A 109 21.61 -13.32 -3.04
N GLU A 110 22.87 -13.22 -2.65
CA GLU A 110 23.65 -14.31 -2.03
C GLU A 110 23.14 -14.74 -0.65
N HIS A 111 22.24 -13.97 -0.05
CA HIS A 111 21.58 -14.26 1.24
C HIS A 111 20.11 -14.62 1.07
N ALA A 112 19.63 -14.80 -0.16
CA ALA A 112 18.26 -15.15 -0.50
C ALA A 112 18.17 -16.42 -1.37
N PRO A 113 18.70 -17.57 -0.92
CA PRO A 113 18.57 -18.81 -1.67
C PRO A 113 17.09 -19.17 -1.87
N ARG A 114 16.74 -19.70 -3.04
CA ARG A 114 15.34 -19.92 -3.44
C ARG A 114 14.60 -20.85 -2.49
N GLU A 115 15.27 -21.85 -1.94
CA GLU A 115 14.72 -22.80 -0.98
C GLU A 115 14.23 -22.09 0.31
N GLU A 116 14.97 -21.09 0.79
CA GLU A 116 14.56 -20.31 1.96
C GLU A 116 13.40 -19.37 1.62
N LEU A 117 13.39 -18.79 0.42
CA LEU A 117 12.26 -17.98 -0.06
C LEU A 117 10.99 -18.82 -0.17
N VAL A 118 11.08 -20.04 -0.70
CA VAL A 118 9.97 -21.02 -0.77
C VAL A 118 9.45 -21.34 0.63
N ARG A 119 10.35 -21.59 1.59
CA ARG A 119 9.96 -21.88 2.98
C ARG A 119 9.21 -20.72 3.63
N ILE A 120 9.74 -19.50 3.51
CA ILE A 120 9.09 -18.28 4.02
C ILE A 120 7.73 -18.07 3.35
N ALA A 121 7.67 -18.23 2.03
CA ALA A 121 6.43 -18.10 1.26
C ALA A 121 5.38 -19.14 1.67
N ALA A 122 5.80 -20.40 1.88
CA ALA A 122 4.94 -21.46 2.39
C ALA A 122 4.35 -21.12 3.76
N ASP A 123 5.18 -20.61 4.66
CA ASP A 123 4.72 -20.14 5.97
C ASP A 123 3.72 -18.98 5.82
N TRP A 124 3.97 -18.00 4.93
CA TRP A 124 3.04 -16.89 4.71
C TRP A 124 1.66 -17.33 4.18
N VAL A 125 1.61 -18.22 3.19
CA VAL A 125 0.32 -18.68 2.62
C VAL A 125 -0.43 -19.61 3.58
N SER A 126 0.26 -20.23 4.55
CA SER A 126 -0.39 -21.02 5.61
C SER A 126 -1.14 -20.15 6.64
N GLN A 127 -0.74 -18.87 6.80
CA GLN A 127 -1.25 -17.99 7.83
C GLN A 127 -2.58 -17.32 7.44
N LEU A 128 -3.46 -17.14 8.44
CA LEU A 128 -4.70 -16.37 8.32
C LEU A 128 -4.46 -14.90 8.64
N TYR A 129 -4.11 -14.10 7.63
CA TYR A 129 -4.00 -12.66 7.79
C TYR A 129 -5.37 -11.98 7.95
N GLY A 130 -5.42 -10.81 8.59
CA GLY A 130 -6.64 -10.01 8.75
C GLY A 130 -7.58 -10.46 9.87
N GLN A 131 -7.22 -11.50 10.64
CA GLN A 131 -7.98 -11.97 11.81
C GLN A 131 -7.57 -11.29 13.14
N GLY A 132 -6.59 -10.38 13.08
CA GLY A 132 -6.09 -9.60 14.22
C GLY A 132 -7.02 -8.45 14.66
N PRO A 133 -6.55 -7.52 15.51
CA PRO A 133 -7.38 -6.48 16.13
C PRO A 133 -8.10 -5.57 15.13
N ASN A 134 -7.54 -5.34 13.94
CA ASN A 134 -8.15 -4.52 12.89
C ASN A 134 -9.27 -5.23 12.12
N ARG A 135 -9.34 -6.57 12.18
CA ARG A 135 -10.37 -7.41 11.53
C ARG A 135 -10.69 -7.02 10.08
N GLU A 136 -9.65 -6.73 9.29
CA GLU A 136 -9.78 -6.44 7.86
C GLU A 136 -10.18 -7.71 7.10
N TRP A 137 -11.48 -7.98 7.07
CA TRP A 137 -12.08 -9.22 6.55
C TRP A 137 -11.75 -9.48 5.08
N VAL A 138 -11.39 -8.45 4.32
CA VAL A 138 -11.07 -8.55 2.88
C VAL A 138 -9.91 -9.51 2.64
N TYR A 139 -8.86 -9.45 3.46
CA TYR A 139 -7.70 -10.34 3.34
C TYR A 139 -8.07 -11.81 3.54
N GLY A 140 -9.11 -12.10 4.33
CA GLY A 140 -9.64 -13.46 4.50
C GLY A 140 -10.31 -14.02 3.24
N ARG A 141 -10.60 -13.19 2.24
CA ARG A 141 -11.18 -13.59 0.94
C ARG A 141 -10.19 -13.56 -0.22
N VAL A 142 -9.00 -13.00 -0.02
CA VAL A 142 -7.96 -12.96 -1.04
C VAL A 142 -7.33 -14.35 -1.21
N PRO A 143 -7.22 -14.89 -2.44
CA PRO A 143 -6.46 -16.11 -2.69
C PRO A 143 -5.02 -15.96 -2.19
N ARG A 144 -4.55 -16.95 -1.41
CA ARG A 144 -3.23 -16.92 -0.78
C ARG A 144 -2.19 -17.41 -1.77
N ARG A 145 -1.54 -16.44 -2.41
CA ARG A 145 -0.55 -16.65 -3.46
C ARG A 145 0.67 -15.80 -3.15
N ILE A 146 1.69 -15.94 -3.99
CA ILE A 146 2.89 -15.13 -3.91
C ILE A 146 3.01 -14.31 -5.17
N ILE A 147 3.39 -13.05 -5.01
CA ILE A 147 3.74 -12.16 -6.12
C ILE A 147 5.21 -11.78 -5.99
N VAL A 148 5.92 -11.84 -7.11
CA VAL A 148 7.28 -11.32 -7.29
C VAL A 148 7.15 -10.12 -8.21
N GLU A 149 7.51 -8.94 -7.71
CA GLU A 149 7.53 -7.70 -8.49
C GLU A 149 8.97 -7.29 -8.77
N GLU A 150 9.20 -6.57 -9.87
CA GLU A 150 10.47 -5.88 -10.08
C GLU A 150 10.77 -4.95 -8.89
N MET A 151 12.04 -4.81 -8.54
CA MET A 151 12.43 -3.78 -7.59
C MET A 151 12.42 -2.43 -8.29
N LEU A 152 11.56 -1.52 -7.82
CA LEU A 152 11.57 -0.14 -8.26
C LEU A 152 12.79 0.58 -7.65
N GLY A 153 13.59 1.21 -8.51
CA GLY A 153 14.77 1.99 -8.12
C GLY A 153 15.33 2.75 -9.31
N GLY A 154 15.60 4.04 -9.12
CA GLY A 154 16.28 4.89 -10.10
C GLY A 154 17.80 4.76 -10.05
N ALA A 155 18.51 5.66 -10.73
CA ALA A 155 19.98 5.73 -10.66
C ALA A 155 20.46 5.92 -9.21
N GLY A 156 20.93 4.84 -8.56
CA GLY A 156 21.45 4.85 -7.19
C GLY A 156 20.82 3.83 -6.23
N ASP A 157 19.97 2.92 -6.71
CA ASP A 157 19.37 1.81 -5.94
C ASP A 157 18.57 2.22 -4.68
N ARG A 158 18.14 3.49 -4.61
CA ARG A 158 17.30 4.00 -3.53
C ARG A 158 15.87 3.54 -3.77
N ILE A 159 15.25 2.97 -2.73
CA ILE A 159 13.83 2.62 -2.75
C ILE A 159 13.03 3.91 -2.92
N PRO A 160 12.10 3.97 -3.89
CA PRO A 160 11.38 5.19 -4.20
C PRO A 160 10.52 5.65 -3.02
N ASP A 161 10.35 6.97 -2.97
CA ASP A 161 9.42 7.61 -2.06
C ASP A 161 7.99 7.27 -2.50
N ASP A 162 7.07 7.18 -1.55
CA ASP A 162 5.72 6.63 -1.76
C ASP A 162 4.68 7.74 -1.62
N ASP A 163 4.07 8.09 -2.75
CA ASP A 163 3.05 9.13 -2.89
C ASP A 163 1.64 8.53 -2.76
N LYS A 164 0.98 8.82 -1.64
CA LYS A 164 -0.33 8.26 -1.29
C LYS A 164 -1.42 9.30 -1.45
N PHE A 165 -2.24 9.12 -2.46
CA PHE A 165 -3.34 10.00 -2.82
C PHE A 165 -4.61 9.59 -2.09
N PHE A 166 -5.14 10.48 -1.24
CA PHE A 166 -6.44 10.28 -0.60
C PHE A 166 -7.54 10.79 -1.54
N VAL A 167 -8.27 9.85 -2.15
CA VAL A 167 -9.28 10.13 -3.15
C VAL A 167 -10.68 9.95 -2.54
N PHE A 168 -11.47 11.02 -2.55
CA PHE A 168 -12.82 11.05 -2.03
C PHE A 168 -13.79 11.37 -3.16
N HIS A 169 -14.77 10.49 -3.40
CA HIS A 169 -15.76 10.64 -4.49
C HIS A 169 -15.12 10.99 -5.84
N GLY A 170 -14.06 10.25 -6.20
CA GLY A 170 -13.32 10.45 -7.46
C GLY A 170 -12.43 11.70 -7.51
N ARG A 171 -12.25 12.42 -6.39
CA ARG A 171 -11.41 13.63 -6.33
C ARG A 171 -10.29 13.50 -5.31
N VAL A 172 -9.04 13.71 -5.75
CA VAL A 172 -7.89 13.82 -4.85
C VAL A 172 -8.05 15.08 -4.00
N GLN A 173 -7.97 14.91 -2.67
CA GLN A 173 -7.97 16.01 -1.71
C GLN A 173 -6.60 16.21 -1.06
N TYR A 174 -5.90 15.11 -0.76
CA TYR A 174 -4.62 15.12 -0.06
C TYR A 174 -3.63 14.14 -0.68
N VAL A 175 -2.35 14.47 -0.52
CA VAL A 175 -1.22 13.59 -0.85
C VAL A 175 -0.38 13.42 0.40
N GLN A 176 -0.01 12.19 0.73
CA GLN A 176 0.98 11.87 1.77
C GLN A 176 2.23 11.36 1.08
N VAL A 177 3.40 11.89 1.45
CA VAL A 177 4.70 11.45 0.93
C VAL A 177 5.45 10.75 2.04
N ASP A 178 5.70 9.45 1.89
CA ASP A 178 6.60 8.71 2.80
C ASP A 178 7.95 8.52 2.12
N ALA A 179 8.99 9.16 2.67
CA ALA A 179 10.34 9.13 2.10
C ALA A 179 11.35 8.42 2.99
N GLY A 180 12.48 8.03 2.40
CA GLY A 180 13.61 7.48 3.15
C GLY A 180 13.34 6.09 3.75
N ARG A 181 12.63 5.21 3.03
CA ARG A 181 12.41 3.82 3.46
C ARG A 181 13.76 3.14 3.78
N PHE A 182 13.81 2.45 4.92
CA PHE A 182 15.02 1.80 5.48
C PHE A 182 16.18 2.75 5.84
N ALA A 183 15.93 4.06 5.81
CA ALA A 183 16.79 5.11 6.34
C ALA A 183 15.99 5.96 7.37
N GLY A 184 16.39 7.21 7.59
CA GLY A 184 15.63 8.17 8.40
C GLY A 184 14.29 8.50 7.74
N ARG A 185 13.25 7.71 8.06
CA ARG A 185 11.91 7.84 7.48
C ARG A 185 11.29 9.19 7.82
N THR A 186 10.82 9.91 6.80
CA THR A 186 10.00 11.11 6.95
C THR A 186 8.60 10.88 6.39
N GLN A 187 7.67 11.74 6.80
CA GLN A 187 6.30 11.70 6.32
C GLN A 187 5.73 13.11 6.25
N ASP A 188 5.30 13.52 5.07
CA ASP A 188 4.73 14.83 4.81
C ASP A 188 3.32 14.70 4.24
N PHE A 189 2.47 15.69 4.48
CA PHE A 189 1.13 15.76 3.94
C PHE A 189 0.95 17.07 3.18
N PHE A 190 0.28 16.99 2.04
CA PHE A 190 0.00 18.12 1.17
C PHE A 190 -1.47 18.13 0.78
N ASP A 191 -2.02 19.30 0.53
CA ASP A 191 -3.27 19.40 -0.23
C ASP A 191 -3.05 19.08 -1.71
N ARG A 192 -4.15 19.02 -2.48
CA ARG A 192 -4.12 18.80 -3.93
C ARG A 192 -3.20 19.77 -4.70
N SER A 193 -3.04 21.00 -4.22
CA SER A 193 -2.25 22.04 -4.87
C SER A 193 -0.77 22.00 -4.49
N TRP A 194 -0.37 21.01 -3.69
CA TRP A 194 0.96 20.85 -3.11
C TRP A 194 1.31 21.87 -2.02
N ASN A 195 0.31 22.41 -1.31
CA ASN A 195 0.57 23.18 -0.10
C ASN A 195 0.81 22.21 1.06
N HIS A 196 1.94 22.34 1.74
CA HIS A 196 2.29 21.52 2.91
C HIS A 196 1.30 21.76 4.05
N LEU A 197 0.86 20.68 4.68
CA LEU A 197 -0.11 20.72 5.77
C LEU A 197 0.62 20.59 7.11
N PRO A 198 0.19 21.33 8.15
CA PRO A 198 0.70 21.16 9.52
C PRO A 198 0.11 19.90 10.18
N LEU A 199 0.23 18.76 9.50
CA LEU A 199 -0.26 17.44 9.88
C LEU A 199 0.93 16.50 10.09
N SER A 200 0.99 15.87 11.25
CA SER A 200 1.89 14.74 11.51
C SER A 200 1.09 13.44 11.57
N GLY A 201 1.65 12.38 10.97
CA GLY A 201 1.22 11.00 11.19
C GLY A 201 2.20 10.19 12.04
N GLY A 202 3.09 10.86 12.79
CA GLY A 202 4.04 10.25 13.72
C GLY A 202 5.51 10.43 13.33
N PRO A 203 5.94 10.08 12.10
CA PRO A 203 7.30 10.38 11.64
C PRO A 203 7.56 11.90 11.56
N PRO A 204 8.84 12.31 11.59
CA PRO A 204 9.21 13.71 11.32
C PRO A 204 8.91 14.09 9.87
N TRP A 205 8.77 15.40 9.63
CA TRP A 205 8.70 15.97 8.28
C TRP A 205 10.08 15.94 7.60
N GLY A 206 10.07 15.97 6.28
CA GLY A 206 11.27 16.17 5.48
C GLY A 206 11.87 17.56 5.72
N ASP A 207 13.20 17.59 5.85
CA ASP A 207 13.99 18.83 5.88
C ASP A 207 15.13 18.73 4.86
N PRO A 208 15.06 19.45 3.72
CA PRO A 208 13.97 20.35 3.33
C PRO A 208 12.66 19.61 3.01
N THR A 209 11.53 20.33 3.05
CA THR A 209 10.22 19.80 2.64
C THR A 209 10.27 19.23 1.22
N PRO A 210 9.66 18.06 0.95
CA PRO A 210 9.65 17.47 -0.38
C PRO A 210 9.16 18.42 -1.47
N PRO A 211 9.90 18.57 -2.59
CA PRO A 211 9.47 19.42 -3.68
C PRO A 211 8.24 18.83 -4.38
N ARG A 212 7.50 19.69 -5.08
CA ARG A 212 6.38 19.26 -5.92
C ARG A 212 6.86 18.33 -7.04
N PRO A 213 6.33 17.10 -7.17
CA PRO A 213 6.66 16.21 -8.26
C PRO A 213 6.30 16.85 -9.61
N ALA A 214 7.21 16.74 -10.57
CA ALA A 214 6.95 17.22 -11.93
C ALA A 214 5.74 16.50 -12.55
N ALA A 215 5.58 15.21 -12.23
CA ALA A 215 4.51 14.35 -12.71
C ALA A 215 3.19 14.45 -11.90
N LEU A 216 3.08 15.33 -10.89
CA LEU A 216 1.93 15.38 -9.97
C LEU A 216 0.58 15.43 -10.69
N GLY A 217 0.48 16.21 -11.78
CA GLY A 217 -0.76 16.32 -12.54
C GLY A 217 -1.20 15.00 -13.19
N GLU A 218 -0.26 14.19 -13.64
CA GLU A 218 -0.54 12.85 -14.17
C GLU A 218 -0.88 11.86 -13.05
N MET A 219 -0.13 11.88 -11.95
CA MET A 219 -0.41 11.04 -10.78
C MET A 219 -1.82 11.28 -10.22
N ILE A 220 -2.26 12.55 -10.14
CA ILE A 220 -3.63 12.89 -9.76
C ILE A 220 -4.65 12.28 -10.73
N ARG A 221 -4.44 12.39 -12.05
CA ARG A 221 -5.37 11.80 -13.04
C ARG A 221 -5.48 10.28 -12.88
N ILE A 222 -4.36 9.60 -12.67
CA ILE A 222 -4.31 8.15 -12.44
C ILE A 222 -5.06 7.78 -11.17
N ALA A 223 -4.78 8.47 -10.06
CA ALA A 223 -5.42 8.22 -8.78
C ALA A 223 -6.94 8.42 -8.83
N GLU A 224 -7.41 9.49 -9.49
CA GLU A 224 -8.85 9.76 -9.68
C GLU A 224 -9.53 8.70 -10.56
N ALA A 225 -8.87 8.26 -11.64
CA ALA A 225 -9.39 7.20 -12.52
C ALA A 225 -9.51 5.84 -11.80
N LEU A 226 -8.51 5.47 -11.00
CA LEU A 226 -8.51 4.22 -10.22
C LEU A 226 -9.58 4.22 -9.11
N ALA A 227 -9.95 5.40 -8.61
CA ALA A 227 -10.93 5.57 -7.53
C ALA A 227 -12.39 5.71 -8.00
N ALA A 228 -12.66 5.70 -9.31
CA ALA A 228 -13.96 6.10 -9.87
C ALA A 228 -15.18 5.30 -9.37
N GLU A 229 -14.99 4.06 -8.91
CA GLU A 229 -16.07 3.15 -8.48
C GLU A 229 -16.25 3.02 -6.97
N THR A 230 -15.56 3.86 -6.20
CA THR A 230 -15.65 3.87 -4.74
C THR A 230 -15.78 5.29 -4.21
N ASP A 231 -16.42 5.41 -3.05
CA ASP A 231 -16.62 6.68 -2.36
C ASP A 231 -15.33 7.18 -1.68
N PHE A 232 -14.42 6.25 -1.37
CA PHE A 232 -13.08 6.52 -0.89
C PHE A 232 -12.14 5.36 -1.22
N VAL A 233 -10.91 5.69 -1.59
CA VAL A 233 -9.73 4.80 -1.59
C VAL A 233 -8.47 5.66 -1.51
N ARG A 234 -7.44 5.13 -0.85
CA ARG A 234 -6.09 5.68 -0.94
C ARG A 234 -5.37 4.98 -2.10
N VAL A 235 -4.83 5.74 -3.03
CA VAL A 235 -4.06 5.23 -4.17
C VAL A 235 -2.60 5.55 -3.93
N ASP A 236 -1.76 4.52 -3.87
CA ASP A 236 -0.32 4.69 -3.67
C ASP A 236 0.37 4.57 -5.03
N LEU A 237 1.18 5.56 -5.37
CA LEU A 237 1.95 5.63 -6.61
C LEU A 237 3.42 5.92 -6.27
N TYR A 238 4.30 5.52 -7.17
CA TYR A 238 5.72 5.88 -7.16
C TYR A 238 6.02 6.73 -8.40
N ASP A 239 6.92 7.69 -8.28
CA ASP A 239 7.61 8.34 -9.40
C ASP A 239 9.07 7.90 -9.41
N VAL A 240 9.46 7.11 -10.41
CA VAL A 240 10.82 6.58 -10.56
C VAL A 240 11.42 7.15 -11.83
N ASP A 241 12.18 8.25 -11.69
CA ASP A 241 12.82 8.94 -12.81
C ASP A 241 11.84 9.28 -13.96
N GLY A 242 10.61 9.71 -13.60
CA GLY A 242 9.55 10.04 -14.55
C GLY A 242 8.67 8.85 -14.96
N ARG A 243 9.02 7.62 -14.56
CA ARG A 243 8.15 6.45 -14.69
C ARG A 243 7.20 6.39 -13.49
N ILE A 244 5.93 6.69 -13.73
CA ILE A 244 4.88 6.52 -12.71
C ILE A 244 4.52 5.04 -12.60
N VAL A 245 4.53 4.51 -11.38
CA VAL A 245 4.22 3.10 -11.11
C VAL A 245 3.18 2.98 -10.01
N PHE A 246 2.20 2.11 -10.22
CA PHE A 246 1.18 1.73 -9.25
C PHE A 246 1.79 0.95 -8.09
N GLY A 247 1.44 1.34 -6.87
CA GLY A 247 1.82 0.66 -5.64
C GLY A 247 0.69 -0.18 -5.04
N GLU A 248 -0.37 0.47 -4.57
CA GLU A 248 -1.51 -0.22 -3.95
C GLU A 248 -2.83 0.59 -3.99
N LEU A 249 -3.95 -0.10 -3.83
CA LEU A 249 -5.26 0.49 -3.53
C LEU A 249 -5.68 0.11 -2.11
N THR A 250 -5.78 1.11 -1.22
CA THR A 250 -6.08 0.88 0.19
C THR A 250 -7.42 1.46 0.59
N SER A 251 -8.39 0.56 0.81
CA SER A 251 -9.74 0.93 1.27
C SER A 251 -9.81 1.26 2.76
N PHE A 252 -8.89 0.70 3.56
CA PHE A 252 -8.91 0.80 5.03
C PHE A 252 -7.56 1.25 5.59
N PRO A 253 -7.07 2.45 5.25
CA PRO A 253 -5.76 2.91 5.70
C PRO A 253 -5.67 2.87 7.23
N ALA A 254 -4.59 2.26 7.72
CA ALA A 254 -4.32 2.04 9.15
C ALA A 254 -5.47 1.35 9.93
N GLY A 255 -6.34 0.57 9.27
CA GLY A 255 -7.53 -0.02 9.91
C GLY A 255 -8.51 1.03 10.47
N GLY A 256 -8.40 2.28 10.01
CA GLY A 256 -9.13 3.45 10.51
C GLY A 256 -8.43 4.21 11.64
N ASP A 257 -7.36 3.70 12.25
CA ASP A 257 -6.62 4.40 13.30
C ASP A 257 -5.44 5.19 12.74
N SER A 258 -5.68 5.99 11.70
CA SER A 258 -4.69 6.94 11.20
C SER A 258 -4.24 7.88 12.34
N PRO A 259 -2.92 8.01 12.58
CA PRO A 259 -2.35 8.74 13.72
C PRO A 259 -2.30 10.25 13.46
N PHE A 260 -3.36 10.84 12.90
CA PHE A 260 -3.41 12.25 12.55
C PHE A 260 -3.27 13.16 13.78
N HIS A 261 -2.27 14.03 13.76
CA HIS A 261 -2.06 15.07 14.75
C HIS A 261 -1.84 16.43 14.07
N PRO A 262 -2.60 17.48 14.43
CA PRO A 262 -3.69 17.50 15.41
C PRO A 262 -4.93 16.70 14.97
N GLU A 263 -5.75 16.28 15.96
CA GLU A 263 -6.97 15.49 15.74
C GLU A 263 -8.02 16.21 14.87
N SER A 264 -7.92 17.53 14.68
CA SER A 264 -8.77 18.29 13.75
C SER A 264 -8.72 17.72 12.32
N PHE A 265 -7.57 17.22 11.88
CA PHE A 265 -7.43 16.58 10.56
C PHE A 265 -8.26 15.30 10.42
N ASN A 266 -8.53 14.58 11.51
CA ASN A 266 -9.43 13.43 11.48
C ASN A 266 -10.87 13.87 11.15
N THR A 267 -11.29 15.05 11.60
CA THR A 267 -12.59 15.63 11.23
C THR A 267 -12.57 16.18 9.82
N GLU A 268 -11.48 16.87 9.44
CA GLU A 268 -11.31 17.48 8.12
C GLU A 268 -11.32 16.44 6.99
N PHE A 269 -10.50 15.40 7.08
CA PHE A 269 -10.49 14.29 6.12
C PHE A 269 -11.86 13.61 6.07
N GLY A 270 -12.51 13.47 7.22
CA GLY A 270 -13.86 12.95 7.31
C GLY A 270 -14.87 13.80 6.53
N SER A 271 -14.73 15.13 6.52
CA SER A 271 -15.69 16.05 5.90
C SER A 271 -15.85 15.86 4.38
N HIS A 272 -14.81 15.40 3.69
CA HIS A 272 -14.83 15.11 2.25
C HIS A 272 -15.58 13.83 1.88
N TRP A 273 -15.87 12.97 2.86
CA TRP A 273 -16.41 11.64 2.61
C TRP A 273 -17.87 11.50 3.01
N ALA A 274 -18.79 11.61 2.06
CA ALA A 274 -20.19 11.19 2.24
C ALA A 274 -20.33 9.66 2.09
N VAL A 275 -20.37 8.90 3.20
CA VAL A 275 -20.60 7.44 3.14
C VAL A 275 -22.05 7.11 2.74
N PRO A 276 -22.28 6.10 1.87
CA PRO A 276 -23.62 5.69 1.49
C PRO A 276 -24.32 4.94 2.64
N LYS A 277 -25.66 4.98 2.65
CA LYS A 277 -26.45 4.19 3.62
C LYS A 277 -26.27 2.68 3.43
N ARG A 278 -26.02 2.25 2.18
CA ARG A 278 -25.77 0.86 1.76
C ARG A 278 -24.81 0.87 0.59
N TYR A 279 -23.78 0.04 0.65
CA TYR A 279 -22.96 -0.30 -0.51
C TYR A 279 -23.72 -1.35 -1.32
N ARG A 280 -23.86 -1.13 -2.63
CA ARG A 280 -24.55 -2.02 -3.56
C ARG A 280 -23.55 -2.65 -4.50
#